data_AF-A0A8T2JGM0-F1
#
_entry.id   AF-A0A8T2JGM0-F1
#
_cell.length_a   1.000
_cell.length_b   1.000
_cell.length_c   1.000
_cell.angle_alpha   90.00
_cell.angle_beta   90.00
_cell.angle_gamma   90.00
#
_symmetry.space_group_name_H-M   'P 1'
#
loop_
_entity.id
_entity.type
_entity.pdbx_description
1 polymer ?
#
loop_
_entity_poly.entity_id
_entity_poly.type
_entity_poly.pdbx_seq_one_letter_code
_entity_poly.pdbx_strand_id
1 'polypeptide(L)'
;MSHGPFGGVKGRDLLCIQSMDGMLMFFEQESYAFGRYLPGFLLPGPICYNPKTDSFVTVSSSRQIENYKYQVLAVATDADSRKETEHQKMGVGKKVVADWILNIGEQALDICIVSSNQTFSYFVLGERNLFCIKENGQIRFMKKIDYSPSCFLPYGSSTS
;
A
#
# COMPACT_ATOMS: atom_id res chain seq x y z
N MET A 1 6.67 -7.06 -3.29
CA MET A 1 5.50 -7.96 -3.12
C MET A 1 5.06 -7.93 -1.68
N SER A 2 3.80 -8.21 -1.39
CA SER A 2 3.25 -8.35 -0.03
C SER A 2 2.37 -9.60 0.05
N HIS A 3 2.15 -10.13 1.25
CA HIS A 3 1.31 -11.30 1.49
C HIS A 3 0.43 -11.10 2.73
N GLY A 4 -0.64 -11.89 2.81
CA GLY A 4 -1.50 -11.94 3.98
C GLY A 4 -2.93 -12.38 3.67
N PRO A 5 -3.80 -12.41 4.69
CA PRO A 5 -5.19 -12.84 4.56
C PRO A 5 -6.09 -11.74 3.95
N PHE A 6 -5.83 -11.33 2.70
CA PHE A 6 -6.59 -10.25 2.04
C PHE A 6 -8.09 -10.54 2.06
N GLY A 7 -8.92 -9.55 2.38
CA GLY A 7 -10.36 -9.73 2.54
C GLY A 7 -10.78 -10.48 3.80
N GLY A 8 -9.85 -10.73 4.73
CA GLY A 8 -10.12 -11.42 6.00
C GLY A 8 -10.24 -12.94 5.89
N VAL A 9 -9.65 -13.54 4.84
CA VAL A 9 -9.63 -15.00 4.66
C VAL A 9 -8.89 -15.68 5.82
N LYS A 10 -9.47 -16.71 6.41
CA LYS A 10 -8.85 -17.43 7.53
C LYS A 10 -8.01 -18.61 7.05
N GLY A 11 -6.81 -18.74 7.62
CA GLY A 11 -5.94 -19.92 7.44
C GLY A 11 -5.26 -20.02 6.08
N ARG A 12 -5.23 -18.94 5.29
CA ARG A 12 -4.53 -18.86 4.01
C ARG A 12 -3.97 -17.46 3.81
N ASP A 13 -2.77 -17.39 3.27
CA ASP A 13 -2.17 -16.15 2.80
C ASP A 13 -2.27 -16.06 1.28
N LEU A 14 -2.59 -14.86 0.83
CA LEU A 14 -2.71 -14.47 -0.56
C LEU A 14 -1.48 -13.64 -0.95
N LEU A 15 -1.19 -13.53 -2.24
CA LEU A 15 -0.03 -12.78 -2.73
C LEU A 15 -0.46 -11.56 -3.54
N CYS A 16 0.20 -10.44 -3.27
CA CYS A 16 0.09 -9.21 -4.04
C CYS A 16 1.47 -8.86 -4.62
N ILE A 17 1.55 -8.83 -5.94
CA ILE A 17 2.77 -8.51 -6.70
C ILE A 17 2.59 -7.14 -7.33
N GLN A 18 3.48 -6.21 -7.02
CA GLN A 18 3.59 -4.95 -7.73
C GLN A 18 4.53 -5.14 -8.92
N SER A 19 4.00 -4.91 -10.11
CA SER A 19 4.77 -4.86 -11.36
C SER A 19 5.55 -3.55 -11.49
N MET A 20 6.49 -3.52 -12.44
CA MET A 20 7.33 -2.33 -12.69
C MET A 20 6.55 -1.17 -13.32
N ASP A 21 5.41 -1.43 -13.96
CA ASP A 21 4.49 -0.44 -14.54
C ASP A 21 3.35 -0.04 -13.59
N GLY A 22 3.36 -0.54 -12.35
CA GLY A 22 2.46 -0.08 -11.28
C GLY A 22 1.13 -0.81 -11.18
N MET A 23 0.98 -1.93 -11.87
CA MET A 23 -0.12 -2.88 -11.67
C MET A 23 0.12 -3.71 -10.39
N LEU A 24 -0.84 -3.69 -9.46
CA LEU A 24 -0.95 -4.64 -8.37
C LEU A 24 -1.69 -5.88 -8.85
N MET A 25 -1.02 -7.02 -8.89
CA MET A 25 -1.57 -8.31 -9.29
C MET A 25 -1.81 -9.18 -8.05
N PHE A 26 -3.03 -9.72 -7.94
CA PHE A 26 -3.47 -10.51 -6.80
C PHE A 26 -3.59 -11.99 -7.19
N PHE A 27 -3.04 -12.85 -6.34
CA PHE A 27 -3.04 -14.29 -6.54
C PHE A 27 -3.65 -14.99 -5.32
N GLU A 28 -4.66 -15.80 -5.58
CA GLU A 28 -5.30 -16.72 -4.64
C GLU A 28 -4.63 -18.08 -4.74
N GLN A 29 -3.53 -18.24 -3.99
CA GLN A 29 -2.70 -19.44 -3.97
C GLN A 29 -2.20 -19.78 -5.39
N GLU A 30 -2.81 -20.77 -6.04
CA GLU A 30 -2.44 -21.25 -7.37
C GLU A 30 -3.12 -20.47 -8.51
N SER A 31 -4.10 -19.62 -8.20
CA SER A 31 -4.93 -18.92 -9.19
C SER A 31 -4.67 -17.42 -9.20
N TYR A 32 -4.57 -16.83 -10.39
CA TYR A 32 -4.64 -15.37 -10.55
C TYR A 32 -6.08 -14.90 -10.31
N ALA A 33 -6.24 -13.88 -9.46
CA ALA A 33 -7.56 -13.33 -9.13
C ALA A 33 -7.88 -12.11 -10.01
N PHE A 34 -7.12 -11.03 -9.87
CA PHE A 34 -7.29 -9.79 -10.63
C PHE A 34 -6.04 -8.91 -10.52
N GLY A 35 -6.00 -7.80 -11.25
CA GLY A 35 -4.99 -6.78 -11.02
C GLY A 35 -5.48 -5.38 -11.33
N ARG A 36 -4.83 -4.38 -10.72
CA ARG A 36 -5.24 -2.97 -10.77
C ARG A 36 -4.04 -2.06 -10.89
N TYR A 37 -4.13 -1.09 -11.78
CA TYR A 37 -3.15 -0.02 -11.87
C TYR A 37 -3.30 0.98 -10.72
N LEU A 38 -2.18 1.31 -10.09
CA LEU A 38 -2.11 2.40 -9.12
C LEU A 38 -2.27 3.75 -9.84
N PRO A 39 -3.12 4.66 -9.33
CA PRO A 39 -3.23 6.00 -9.90
C PRO A 39 -1.96 6.81 -9.61
N GLY A 40 -1.58 7.72 -10.53
CA GLY A 40 -0.43 8.60 -10.31
C GLY A 40 0.93 7.89 -10.23
N PHE A 41 1.02 6.68 -10.78
CA PHE A 41 2.23 5.87 -10.76
C PHE A 41 3.33 6.41 -11.69
N LEU A 42 4.59 6.29 -11.27
CA LEU A 42 5.77 6.60 -12.09
C LEU A 42 6.85 5.52 -11.90
N LEU A 43 7.27 5.28 -10.65
CA LEU A 43 8.18 4.21 -10.26
C LEU A 43 7.59 3.41 -9.09
N PRO A 44 7.90 2.09 -9.00
CA PRO A 44 7.44 1.27 -7.90
C PRO A 44 8.14 1.67 -6.60
N GLY A 45 7.33 1.93 -5.57
CA GLY A 45 7.81 2.14 -4.21
C GLY A 45 7.60 0.92 -3.31
N PRO A 46 8.03 0.98 -2.05
CA PRO A 46 7.82 -0.12 -1.11
C PRO A 46 6.32 -0.32 -0.84
N ILE A 47 5.91 -1.57 -0.65
CA ILE A 47 4.50 -1.95 -0.46
C ILE A 47 4.35 -2.95 0.69
N CYS A 48 3.35 -2.73 1.54
CA CYS A 48 2.97 -3.67 2.60
C CYS A 48 1.44 -3.83 2.71
N TYR A 49 1.00 -4.95 3.26
CA TYR A 49 -0.41 -5.22 3.55
C TYR A 49 -0.66 -5.19 5.06
N ASN A 50 -1.74 -4.52 5.47
CA ASN A 50 -2.19 -4.51 6.84
C ASN A 50 -3.47 -5.34 7.01
N PRO A 51 -3.42 -6.48 7.72
CA PRO A 51 -4.60 -7.31 7.96
C PRO A 51 -5.64 -6.65 8.87
N LYS A 52 -5.26 -5.67 9.70
CA LYS A 52 -6.21 -5.01 10.62
C LYS A 52 -7.18 -4.07 9.90
N THR A 53 -6.69 -3.35 8.89
CA THR A 53 -7.49 -2.41 8.08
C THR A 53 -7.89 -2.97 6.72
N ASP A 54 -7.44 -4.19 6.42
CA ASP A 54 -7.55 -4.85 5.11
C ASP A 54 -7.14 -3.91 3.96
N SER A 55 -5.92 -3.38 4.07
CA SER A 55 -5.44 -2.35 3.14
C SER A 55 -3.98 -2.53 2.75
N PHE A 56 -3.66 -2.05 1.55
CA PHE A 56 -2.31 -1.95 1.02
C PHE A 56 -1.80 -0.53 1.21
N VAL A 57 -0.59 -0.40 1.73
CA VAL A 57 0.09 0.89 1.84
C VAL A 57 1.32 0.86 0.95
N THR A 58 1.46 1.91 0.15
CA THR A 58 2.62 2.12 -0.74
C THR A 58 3.10 3.57 -0.62
N VAL A 59 4.31 3.83 -1.09
CA VAL A 59 4.82 5.19 -1.26
C VAL A 59 5.04 5.47 -2.74
N SER A 60 4.38 6.49 -3.30
CA SER A 60 4.53 6.84 -4.71
C SER A 60 5.71 7.78 -4.94
N SER A 61 6.14 7.88 -6.19
CA SER A 61 7.22 8.80 -6.60
C SER A 61 6.89 10.27 -6.34
N SER A 62 5.62 10.60 -6.13
CA SER A 62 5.16 11.92 -5.69
C SER A 62 5.43 12.20 -4.19
N ARG A 63 6.13 11.29 -3.50
CA ARG A 63 6.51 11.38 -2.08
C ARG A 63 5.30 11.29 -1.16
N GLN A 64 4.29 10.55 -1.61
CA GLN A 64 3.02 10.36 -0.93
C GLN A 64 2.89 8.93 -0.46
N ILE A 65 2.55 8.76 0.81
CA ILE A 65 2.12 7.50 1.39
C ILE A 65 0.64 7.37 1.10
N GLU A 66 0.26 6.28 0.45
CA GLU A 66 -1.08 6.06 -0.07
C GLU A 66 -1.62 4.74 0.49
N ASN A 67 -2.83 4.78 1.03
CA ASN A 67 -3.51 3.61 1.58
C ASN A 67 -4.70 3.20 0.70
N TYR A 68 -4.73 1.96 0.25
CA TYR A 68 -5.75 1.41 -0.63
C TYR A 68 -6.44 0.23 0.03
N LYS A 69 -7.74 0.34 0.32
CA LYS A 69 -8.52 -0.78 0.85
C LYS A 69 -8.62 -1.90 -0.17
N TYR A 70 -8.42 -3.14 0.26
CA TYR A 70 -8.46 -4.31 -0.61
C TYR A 70 -9.81 -4.43 -1.35
N GLN A 71 -10.93 -4.23 -0.64
CA GLN A 71 -12.26 -4.25 -1.25
C GLN A 71 -12.41 -3.22 -2.38
N VAL A 72 -11.81 -2.02 -2.24
CA VAL A 72 -11.85 -0.98 -3.29
C VAL A 72 -11.05 -1.42 -4.51
N LEU A 73 -9.88 -2.04 -4.32
CA LEU A 73 -9.07 -2.60 -5.40
C LEU A 73 -9.83 -3.73 -6.13
N ALA A 74 -10.46 -4.65 -5.39
CA ALA A 74 -11.18 -5.77 -5.96
C ALA A 74 -12.37 -5.34 -6.84
N VAL A 75 -13.14 -4.34 -6.40
CA VAL A 75 -14.34 -3.87 -7.14
C VAL A 75 -14.06 -2.77 -8.17
N ALA A 76 -12.88 -2.15 -8.15
CA ALA A 76 -12.50 -1.19 -9.17
C ALA A 76 -12.53 -1.85 -10.55
N THR A 77 -12.83 -1.09 -11.59
CA THR A 77 -12.80 -1.57 -12.98
C THR A 77 -11.72 -0.79 -13.71
N ASP A 78 -10.88 -1.49 -14.47
CA ASP A 78 -9.85 -0.84 -15.27
C ASP A 78 -10.54 0.04 -16.33
N ALA A 79 -10.37 1.35 -16.20
CA ALA A 79 -10.92 2.31 -17.15
C ALA A 79 -10.24 2.17 -18.54
N ASP A 80 -9.00 1.66 -18.57
CA ASP A 80 -8.13 1.66 -19.74
C ASP A 80 -8.15 0.36 -20.56
N SER A 81 -8.90 -0.65 -20.13
CA SER A 81 -9.14 -1.87 -20.95
C SER A 81 -10.15 -1.62 -22.08
N ARG A 82 -10.72 -0.41 -22.20
CA ARG A 82 -11.59 -0.02 -23.31
C ARG A 82 -10.78 0.46 -24.52
N LYS A 83 -10.09 -0.47 -25.18
CA LYS A 83 -9.76 -0.27 -26.60
C LYS A 83 -10.99 -0.65 -27.43
N GLU A 84 -11.51 0.34 -28.15
CA GLU A 84 -12.28 0.22 -29.40
C GLU A 84 -13.44 -0.78 -29.43
N THR A 85 -14.61 -0.32 -29.00
CA THR A 85 -15.85 -0.66 -29.71
C THR A 85 -16.85 0.46 -29.44
N GLU A 86 -17.11 1.25 -30.49
CA GLU A 86 -18.14 2.27 -30.49
C GLU A 86 -19.50 1.64 -30.15
N HIS A 87 -20.32 2.39 -29.42
CA HIS A 87 -21.71 2.09 -29.02
C HIS A 87 -21.88 1.16 -27.82
N GLN A 88 -21.79 1.72 -26.61
CA GLN A 88 -22.82 1.53 -25.57
C GLN A 88 -22.64 2.49 -24.38
N LYS A 89 -23.75 3.11 -23.99
CA LYS A 89 -23.89 3.98 -22.81
C LYS A 89 -23.74 3.18 -21.51
N MET A 90 -23.38 3.91 -20.45
CA MET A 90 -23.52 3.60 -19.00
C MET A 90 -22.46 2.70 -18.35
N GLY A 91 -21.70 3.36 -17.46
CA GLY A 91 -20.81 2.72 -16.48
C GLY A 91 -19.59 3.60 -16.25
N VAL A 92 -19.72 4.58 -15.33
CA VAL A 92 -18.57 5.29 -14.75
C VAL A 92 -17.77 4.23 -13.99
N GLY A 93 -16.72 3.68 -14.61
CA GLY A 93 -15.81 2.76 -13.95
C GLY A 93 -15.23 3.46 -12.72
N LYS A 94 -15.40 2.85 -11.53
CA LYS A 94 -14.85 3.40 -10.30
C LYS A 94 -13.33 3.32 -10.39
N LYS A 95 -12.69 4.47 -10.61
CA LYS A 95 -11.23 4.61 -10.50
C LYS A 95 -10.78 4.15 -9.12
N VAL A 96 -9.61 3.56 -9.03
CA VAL A 96 -8.96 3.27 -7.75
C VAL A 96 -8.71 4.59 -7.04
N VAL A 97 -9.21 4.72 -5.80
CA VAL A 97 -9.04 5.91 -4.97
C VAL A 97 -8.41 5.47 -3.65
N ALA A 98 -7.39 6.20 -3.22
CA ALA A 98 -6.78 6.00 -1.92
C ALA A 98 -7.75 6.41 -0.80
N ASP A 99 -7.81 5.61 0.27
CA ASP A 99 -8.58 5.89 1.47
C ASP A 99 -8.01 7.11 2.22
N TRP A 100 -6.69 7.22 2.26
CA TRP A 100 -5.99 8.41 2.71
C TRP A 100 -4.63 8.54 2.02
N ILE A 101 -4.11 9.77 2.02
CA ILE A 101 -2.82 10.13 1.44
C ILE A 101 -2.08 11.04 2.42
N LEU A 102 -0.79 10.80 2.63
CA LEU A 102 0.11 11.63 3.43
C LEU A 102 1.37 11.96 2.64
N ASN A 103 1.64 13.23 2.39
CA ASN A 103 2.89 13.67 1.78
C ASN A 103 4.00 13.73 2.84
N ILE A 104 5.11 13.01 2.62
CA ILE A 104 6.27 12.99 3.53
C ILE A 104 7.45 13.83 3.02
N GLY A 105 7.34 14.42 1.83
CA GLY A 105 8.35 15.32 1.28
C GLY A 105 9.63 14.63 0.79
N GLU A 106 9.72 13.30 0.85
CA GLU A 106 10.86 12.51 0.37
C GLU A 106 10.48 11.10 -0.11
N GLN A 107 11.41 10.41 -0.77
CA GLN A 107 11.20 9.02 -1.16
C GLN A 107 11.35 8.09 0.05
N ALA A 108 10.67 6.95 -0.01
CA ALA A 108 10.79 5.89 0.98
C ALA A 108 11.65 4.75 0.44
N LEU A 109 12.53 4.26 1.30
CA LEU A 109 13.32 3.05 1.08
C LEU A 109 12.50 1.81 1.43
N ASP A 110 11.76 1.85 2.54
CA ASP A 110 11.04 0.70 3.05
C ASP A 110 9.83 1.11 3.92
N ILE A 111 8.85 0.21 4.03
CA ILE A 111 7.66 0.35 4.86
C ILE A 111 7.43 -0.93 5.67
N CYS A 112 7.20 -0.76 6.97
CA CYS A 112 6.93 -1.86 7.88
C CYS A 112 5.70 -1.56 8.74
N ILE A 113 4.85 -2.57 8.95
CA ILE A 113 3.72 -2.47 9.86
C ILE A 113 4.07 -3.19 11.14
N VAL A 114 3.89 -2.51 12.26
CA VAL A 114 4.15 -3.07 13.58
C VAL A 114 2.87 -3.00 14.39
N SER A 115 2.48 -4.13 14.97
CA SER A 115 1.34 -4.23 15.87
C SER A 115 1.85 -4.45 17.29
N SER A 116 1.41 -3.62 18.23
CA SER A 116 1.72 -3.73 19.66
C SER A 116 0.46 -3.43 20.47
N ASN A 117 0.10 -4.32 21.40
CA ASN A 117 -1.01 -4.17 22.35
C ASN A 117 -2.27 -3.57 21.72
N GLN A 118 -2.85 -4.27 20.74
CA GLN A 118 -4.04 -3.92 19.97
C GLN A 118 -3.90 -2.74 18.99
N THR A 119 -3.00 -1.80 19.24
CA THR A 119 -2.70 -0.75 18.26
C THR A 119 -1.72 -1.23 17.18
N PHE A 120 -1.71 -0.56 16.04
CA PHE A 120 -0.65 -0.75 15.04
C PHE A 120 -0.16 0.60 14.53
N SER A 121 0.97 0.59 13.85
CA SER A 121 1.55 1.78 13.22
C SER A 121 2.30 1.40 11.97
N TYR A 122 2.21 2.27 10.98
CA TYR A 122 3.07 2.20 9.81
C TYR A 122 4.37 2.91 10.14
N PHE A 123 5.49 2.23 9.97
CA PHE A 123 6.78 2.87 9.95
C PHE A 123 7.26 2.98 8.52
N VAL A 124 7.75 4.15 8.16
CA VAL A 124 8.31 4.42 6.82
C VAL A 124 9.71 4.96 6.99
N LEU A 125 10.67 4.26 6.38
CA LEU A 125 12.04 4.71 6.29
C LEU A 125 12.20 5.56 5.04
N GLY A 126 12.32 6.88 5.22
CA GLY A 126 12.69 7.80 4.16
C GLY A 126 14.20 7.87 3.95
N GLU A 127 14.62 8.64 2.95
CA GLU A 127 16.03 8.94 2.70
C GLU A 127 16.70 9.72 3.84
N ARG A 128 15.93 10.53 4.60
CA ARG A 128 16.48 11.42 5.65
C ARG A 128 15.68 11.39 6.95
N ASN A 129 14.50 10.77 6.98
CA ASN A 129 13.67 10.70 8.17
C ASN A 129 13.07 9.31 8.37
N LEU A 130 12.85 8.94 9.62
CA LEU A 130 11.99 7.83 10.02
C LEU A 130 10.63 8.39 10.42
N PHE A 131 9.56 7.89 9.81
CA PHE A 131 8.19 8.28 10.11
C PHE A 131 7.47 7.16 10.84
N CYS A 132 6.69 7.51 11.86
CA CYS A 132 5.71 6.62 12.48
C CYS A 132 4.31 7.22 12.28
N ILE A 133 3.41 6.46 11.68
CA ILE A 133 2.12 6.92 11.18
C ILE A 133 1.02 6.11 11.85
N LYS A 134 -0.03 6.80 12.26
CA LYS A 134 -1.24 6.23 12.83
C LYS A 134 -2.07 5.54 11.74
N GLU A 135 -3.07 4.77 12.17
CA GLU A 135 -4.04 4.11 11.31
C GLU A 135 -4.75 5.05 10.32
N ASN A 136 -5.04 6.28 10.75
CA ASN A 136 -5.75 7.29 9.96
C ASN A 136 -4.84 8.11 9.02
N GLY A 137 -3.59 7.70 8.81
CA GLY A 137 -2.64 8.42 7.95
C GLY A 137 -2.01 9.66 8.60
N GLN A 138 -2.29 9.97 9.87
CA GLN A 138 -1.63 11.08 10.57
C GLN A 138 -0.26 10.65 11.12
N ILE A 139 0.71 11.56 11.06
CA ILE A 139 2.02 11.36 11.68
C ILE A 139 1.85 11.28 13.20
N ARG A 140 2.33 10.19 13.81
CA ARG A 140 2.48 10.06 15.26
C ARG A 140 3.75 10.74 15.73
N PHE A 141 4.86 10.44 15.07
CA PHE A 141 6.13 11.15 15.24
C PHE A 141 6.97 11.01 13.98
N MET A 142 7.96 11.88 13.85
CA MET A 142 9.01 11.77 12.85
C MET A 142 10.37 12.07 13.48
N LYS A 143 11.40 11.38 13.01
CA LYS A 143 12.77 11.57 13.46
C LYS A 143 13.68 11.79 12.25
N LYS A 144 14.32 12.96 12.19
CA LYS A 144 15.42 13.20 11.25
C LYS A 144 16.60 12.28 11.59
N ILE A 145 17.16 11.68 10.55
CA ILE A 145 18.33 10.81 10.59
C ILE A 145 19.51 11.62 10.03
N ASP A 146 20.61 11.66 10.76
CA ASP A 146 21.80 12.45 10.40
C ASP A 146 22.79 11.69 9.49
N TYR A 147 22.37 10.53 8.99
CA TYR A 147 23.09 9.66 8.06
C TYR A 147 22.11 9.12 7.01
N SER A 148 22.65 8.56 5.92
CA SER A 148 21.84 7.89 4.89
C SER A 148 21.52 6.46 5.34
N PRO A 149 20.26 6.15 5.72
CA PRO A 149 19.91 4.80 6.15
C PRO A 149 19.88 3.85 4.94
N SER A 150 20.13 2.56 5.18
CA SER A 150 20.06 1.52 4.14
C SER A 150 18.86 0.60 4.29
N CYS A 151 18.52 0.23 5.52
CA CYS A 151 17.36 -0.60 5.87
C CYS A 151 16.95 -0.34 7.32
N PHE A 152 15.78 -0.83 7.72
CA PHE A 152 15.33 -0.78 9.11
C PHE A 152 14.39 -1.94 9.44
N LEU A 153 14.23 -2.24 10.72
CA LEU A 153 13.25 -3.21 11.21
C LEU A 153 12.81 -2.84 12.63
N PRO A 154 11.59 -2.35 12.86
CA PRO A 154 11.08 -2.16 14.21
C PRO A 154 10.73 -3.54 14.81
N TYR A 155 11.47 -3.96 15.83
CA TYR A 155 11.48 -5.36 16.29
C TYR A 155 10.78 -5.62 17.64
N GLY A 156 10.46 -4.59 18.42
CA GLY A 156 9.83 -4.77 19.72
C GLY A 156 9.54 -3.47 20.46
N SER A 157 8.74 -3.58 21.51
CA SER A 157 8.46 -2.51 22.47
C SER A 157 8.83 -3.00 23.87
N SER A 158 9.66 -2.25 24.58
CA SER A 158 9.92 -2.51 26.00
C SER A 158 8.77 -1.93 26.82
N THR A 159 7.99 -2.78 27.46
CA THR A 159 7.09 -2.37 28.55
C THR A 159 7.92 -2.24 29.82
N SER A 160 8.48 -1.07 30.04
CA SER A 160 9.05 -0.67 31.34
C SER A 160 8.01 0.08 32.15
#